data_AF-B8D463-F1
#
_entry.id   AF-B8D463-F1
#
_cell.length_a   1.000
_cell.length_b   1.000
_cell.length_c   1.000
_cell.angle_alpha   90.00
_cell.angle_beta   90.00
_cell.angle_gamma   90.00
#
_symmetry.space_group_name_H-M   'P 1'
#
loop_
_entity.id
_entity.type
_entity.pdbx_description
1 polymer ?
#
loop_
_entity_poly.entity_id
_entity_poly.type
_entity_poly.pdbx_seq_one_letter_code
_entity_poly.pdbx_strand_id
1 'polypeptide(L)'
;MRLRGLIPLFLLALMLSTIYSVAEENANITGVDILNELLSNPRVYIAVFIQFILGLAIGYFSLKVLKYIVALILIIILGVILSVWSIGGSIYDLLAKIYGSSSQILKIVESIASTLGLLTIGPIAVGFIVGVIIAWVKG
;
A
#
# COMPACT_ATOMS: atom_id res chain seq x y z
N MET A 1 19.76 -2.02 13.83
CA MET A 1 20.04 -2.12 12.39
C MET A 1 18.91 -1.41 11.65
N ARG A 2 19.19 -0.31 10.94
CA ARG A 2 18.17 0.67 10.51
C ARG A 2 17.29 0.07 9.39
N LEU A 3 16.04 -0.25 9.71
CA LEU A 3 15.01 -0.80 8.79
C LEU A 3 14.88 0.00 7.47
N ARG A 4 15.27 1.27 7.48
CA ARG A 4 15.29 2.18 6.32
C ARG A 4 16.25 1.75 5.20
N GLY A 5 17.29 0.97 5.51
CA GLY A 5 18.24 0.43 4.52
C GLY A 5 17.86 -0.94 3.94
N LEU A 6 16.89 -1.64 4.53
CA LEU A 6 16.47 -2.98 4.10
C LEU A 6 15.47 -2.95 2.95
N ILE A 7 14.62 -1.92 2.90
CA ILE A 7 13.62 -1.73 1.84
C ILE A 7 14.26 -1.62 0.44
N PRO A 8 15.31 -0.81 0.20
CA PRO A 8 15.94 -0.78 -1.12
C PRO A 8 16.65 -2.09 -1.47
N LEU A 9 17.20 -2.81 -0.49
CA LEU A 9 17.85 -4.10 -0.69
C LEU A 9 16.84 -5.19 -1.09
N PHE A 10 15.66 -5.17 -0.46
CA PHE A 10 14.57 -6.08 -0.78
C PHE A 10 13.99 -5.81 -2.19
N LEU A 11 13.81 -4.54 -2.56
CA LEU A 11 13.38 -4.17 -3.90
C LEU A 11 14.42 -4.55 -4.97
N LEU A 12 15.72 -4.41 -4.68
CA LEU A 12 16.79 -4.86 -5.57
C LEU A 12 16.77 -6.39 -5.75
N ALA A 13 16.58 -7.14 -4.67
CA ALA A 13 16.48 -8.60 -4.70
C ALA A 13 15.26 -9.09 -5.51
N LEU A 14 14.13 -8.37 -5.41
CA LEU A 14 12.91 -8.67 -6.15
C LEU A 14 13.10 -8.38 -7.65
N MET A 15 13.78 -7.28 -8.01
CA MET A 15 14.16 -7.00 -9.40
C MET A 15 15.09 -8.08 -9.97
N LEU A 16 16.09 -8.52 -9.20
CA LEU A 16 17.00 -9.61 -9.60
C LEU A 16 16.23 -10.91 -9.87
N SER A 17 15.24 -11.26 -9.05
CA SER A 17 14.44 -12.49 -9.25
C SER A 17 13.66 -12.50 -10.58
N THR A 18 13.18 -11.35 -11.05
CA THR A 18 12.45 -11.27 -12.34
C THR A 18 13.37 -11.49 -13.54
N ILE A 19 14.66 -11.18 -13.43
CA ILE A 19 15.65 -11.43 -14.48
C ILE A 19 15.93 -12.93 -14.60
N TYR A 20 15.94 -13.67 -13.49
CA TYR A 20 16.17 -15.13 -13.49
C TYR A 20 15.03 -15.91 -14.15
N SER A 21 13.76 -15.54 -13.93
CA SER A 21 12.62 -16.25 -14.54
C SER A 21 12.50 -16.05 -16.06
N VAL A 22 12.95 -14.91 -16.60
CA VAL A 22 12.97 -14.66 -18.06
C VAL A 22 14.04 -15.52 -18.76
N ALA A 23 15.10 -15.92 -18.06
CA ALA A 23 16.18 -16.73 -18.63
C ALA A 23 15.81 -18.22 -18.83
N GLU A 24 14.71 -18.71 -18.25
CA GLU A 24 14.38 -20.14 -18.22
C GLU A 24 13.43 -20.58 -19.35
N GLU A 25 12.79 -19.66 -20.08
CA GLU A 25 11.74 -19.98 -21.07
C GLU A 25 12.22 -20.18 -22.52
N ASN A 26 13.52 -20.36 -22.82
CA ASN A 26 13.99 -20.66 -24.18
C ASN A 26 15.31 -21.46 -24.22
N ALA A 27 15.27 -22.73 -23.82
CA ALA A 27 16.44 -23.62 -23.76
C ALA A 27 17.06 -24.02 -25.12
N ASN A 28 16.73 -23.35 -26.24
CA ASN A 28 17.33 -23.66 -27.55
C ASN A 28 17.66 -22.43 -28.41
N ILE A 29 17.66 -21.23 -27.81
CA ILE A 29 18.33 -20.07 -28.40
C ILE A 29 19.38 -19.66 -27.39
N THR A 30 20.65 -19.82 -27.76
CA THR A 30 21.79 -19.29 -27.02
C THR A 30 21.49 -17.84 -26.68
N GLY A 31 21.23 -17.51 -25.41
CA GLY A 31 20.83 -16.16 -25.00
C GLY A 31 21.80 -15.07 -25.44
N VAL A 32 23.04 -15.45 -25.77
CA VAL A 32 24.07 -14.60 -26.38
C VAL A 32 23.70 -14.11 -27.79
N ASP A 33 23.02 -14.92 -28.60
CA ASP A 33 22.62 -14.55 -29.97
C ASP A 33 21.45 -13.56 -29.98
N ILE A 34 20.48 -13.72 -29.07
CA ILE A 34 19.36 -12.77 -28.92
C ILE A 34 19.89 -11.42 -28.43
N LEU A 35 20.81 -11.41 -27.46
CA LEU A 35 21.40 -10.17 -26.96
C LEU A 35 22.26 -9.48 -28.02
N ASN A 36 23.00 -10.23 -28.84
CA ASN A 36 23.77 -9.65 -29.95
C ASN A 36 22.86 -9.10 -31.06
N GLU A 37 21.73 -9.74 -31.35
CA GLU A 37 20.77 -9.25 -32.34
C GLU A 37 19.94 -8.06 -31.83
N LEU A 38 19.64 -8.00 -30.53
CA LEU A 38 19.02 -6.84 -29.88
C LEU A 38 19.97 -5.65 -29.78
N LEU A 39 21.23 -5.87 -29.40
CA LEU A 39 22.24 -4.80 -29.26
C LEU A 39 22.75 -4.31 -30.61
N SER A 40 22.72 -5.11 -31.67
CA SER A 40 23.05 -4.64 -33.02
C SER A 40 21.97 -3.73 -33.63
N ASN A 41 20.78 -3.67 -33.03
CA ASN A 41 19.71 -2.78 -33.47
C ASN A 41 19.78 -1.41 -32.76
N PRO A 42 20.14 -0.32 -33.47
CA PRO A 42 20.31 1.00 -32.87
C PRO A 42 19.03 1.56 -32.22
N ARG A 43 17.86 1.04 -32.60
CA ARG A 43 16.58 1.41 -31.98
C ARG A 43 16.45 0.92 -30.53
N VAL A 44 17.12 -0.19 -30.18
CA VAL A 44 17.07 -0.77 -28.84
C VAL A 44 17.78 0.14 -27.84
N TYR A 45 18.91 0.76 -28.21
CA TYR A 45 19.58 1.72 -27.34
C TYR A 45 18.72 2.95 -27.04
N ILE A 46 18.03 3.50 -28.05
CA ILE A 46 17.09 4.61 -27.86
C ILE A 46 15.94 4.19 -26.95
N ALA A 47 15.37 2.99 -27.16
CA ALA A 47 14.27 2.48 -26.34
C ALA A 47 14.69 2.29 -24.87
N VAL A 48 15.85 1.69 -24.62
CA VAL A 48 16.41 1.51 -23.28
C VAL A 48 16.67 2.86 -22.60
N PHE A 49 17.19 3.83 -23.33
CA PHE A 49 17.42 5.18 -22.81
C PHE A 49 16.11 5.88 -22.42
N ILE A 50 15.08 5.79 -23.25
CA ILE A 50 13.75 6.35 -22.95
C ILE A 50 13.12 5.61 -21.76
N GLN A 51 13.16 4.28 -21.73
CA GLN A 51 12.64 3.49 -20.61
C GLN A 51 13.36 3.80 -19.30
N PHE A 52 14.67 4.03 -19.34
CA PHE A 52 15.44 4.47 -18.19
C PHE A 52 14.98 5.84 -17.69
N ILE A 53 14.81 6.82 -18.59
CA ILE A 53 14.29 8.16 -18.22
C ILE A 53 12.87 8.06 -17.66
N LEU A 54 12.01 7.23 -18.24
CA LEU A 54 10.63 7.04 -17.78
C LEU A 54 10.61 6.39 -16.39
N GLY A 55 11.43 5.36 -16.18
CA GLY A 55 11.59 4.72 -14.87
C GLY A 55 12.14 5.66 -13.81
N LEU A 56 13.13 6.49 -14.17
CA LEU A 56 13.67 7.54 -13.31
C LEU A 56 12.61 8.58 -12.95
N ALA A 57 11.83 9.04 -13.93
CA ALA A 57 10.75 9.99 -13.73
C ALA A 57 9.69 9.41 -12.78
N ILE A 58 9.22 8.19 -13.02
CA ILE A 58 8.24 7.51 -12.16
C ILE A 58 8.81 7.32 -10.74
N GLY A 59 10.06 6.88 -10.61
CA GLY A 59 10.73 6.73 -9.31
C GLY A 59 10.81 8.06 -8.53
N TYR A 60 11.15 9.15 -9.21
CA TYR A 60 11.19 10.49 -8.60
C TYR A 60 9.80 10.99 -8.18
N PHE A 61 8.78 10.86 -9.04
CA PHE A 61 7.40 11.25 -8.72
C PHE A 61 6.78 10.37 -7.62
N SER A 62 7.15 9.09 -7.55
CA SER A 62 6.68 8.15 -6.52
C SER A 62 6.98 8.63 -5.10
N LEU A 63 8.16 9.25 -4.87
CA LEU A 63 8.50 9.82 -3.55
C LEU A 63 7.57 10.97 -3.13
N LYS A 64 7.09 11.77 -4.09
CA LYS A 64 6.09 12.81 -3.82
C LYS A 64 4.75 12.18 -3.43
N VAL A 65 4.32 11.15 -4.16
CA VAL A 65 3.09 10.40 -3.85
C VAL A 65 3.16 9.74 -2.47
N LEU A 66 4.32 9.17 -2.13
CA LEU A 66 4.53 8.49 -0.86
C LEU A 66 4.30 9.42 0.35
N LYS A 67 4.69 10.70 0.25
CA LYS A 67 4.40 11.70 1.29
C LYS A 67 2.89 11.86 1.52
N TYR A 68 2.10 11.86 0.45
CA TYR A 68 0.64 11.97 0.56
C TYR A 68 -0.01 10.68 1.09
N ILE A 69 0.50 9.51 0.71
CA ILE A 69 0.05 8.23 1.27
C ILE A 69 0.32 8.18 2.78
N VAL A 70 1.50 8.61 3.23
CA VAL A 70 1.82 8.68 4.66
C VAL A 70 0.89 9.67 5.40
N ALA A 71 0.61 10.84 4.81
CA ALA A 71 -0.34 11.79 5.38
C ALA A 71 -1.76 11.19 5.49
N LEU A 72 -2.19 10.43 4.48
CA LEU A 72 -3.47 9.74 4.47
C LEU A 72 -3.56 8.68 5.58
N ILE A 73 -2.51 7.87 5.76
CA ILE A 73 -2.43 6.88 6.85
C ILE A 73 -2.52 7.57 8.22
N LEU A 74 -1.80 8.68 8.41
CA LEU A 74 -1.85 9.47 9.65
C LEU A 74 -3.27 9.99 9.94
N ILE A 75 -3.97 10.50 8.92
CA ILE A 75 -5.37 10.94 9.04
C ILE A 75 -6.28 9.77 9.44
N ILE A 76 -6.08 8.58 8.86
CA ILE A 76 -6.88 7.40 9.18
C ILE A 76 -6.62 6.97 10.63
N ILE A 77 -5.37 6.94 11.07
CA ILE A 77 -5.01 6.62 12.46
C ILE A 77 -5.67 7.60 13.44
N LEU A 78 -5.66 8.91 13.14
CA LEU A 78 -6.37 9.91 13.93
C LEU A 78 -7.88 9.63 14.00
N GLY A 79 -8.49 9.27 12.86
CA GLY A 79 -9.89 8.86 12.81
C GLY A 79 -10.19 7.65 13.71
N VAL A 80 -9.34 6.62 13.66
CA VAL A 80 -9.47 5.42 14.51
C VAL A 80 -9.38 5.77 16.00
N ILE A 81 -8.41 6.61 16.39
CA ILE A 81 -8.23 7.03 17.79
C ILE A 81 -9.50 7.75 18.29
N LEU A 82 -10.06 8.65 17.47
CA LEU A 82 -11.29 9.36 17.79
C LEU A 82 -12.50 8.42 17.92
N SER A 83 -12.62 7.44 17.03
CA SER A 83 -13.70 6.43 17.08
C SER A 83 -13.61 5.54 18.33
N VAL A 84 -12.39 5.14 18.73
CA VAL A 84 -12.17 4.39 19.98
C VAL A 84 -12.50 5.25 21.20
N TRP A 85 -12.08 6.51 21.21
CA TRP A 85 -12.41 7.45 22.28
C TRP A 85 -13.92 7.66 22.42
N SER A 86 -14.64 7.75 21.30
CA SER A 86 -16.10 7.85 21.28
C SER A 86 -16.81 6.63 21.88
N ILE A 87 -16.24 5.43 21.72
CA ILE A 87 -16.85 4.19 22.21
C ILE A 87 -16.47 3.90 23.66
N GLY A 88 -15.31 4.38 24.13
CA GLY A 88 -14.84 4.22 25.51
C GLY A 88 -15.85 4.59 26.59
N GLY A 89 -16.79 5.51 26.32
CA GLY A 89 -17.87 5.88 27.25
C GLY A 89 -18.97 4.83 27.41
N SER A 90 -19.22 3.98 26.41
CA SER A 90 -20.31 2.98 26.42
C SER A 90 -19.84 1.58 26.86
N ILE A 91 -18.53 1.37 27.04
CA ILE A 91 -17.95 0.06 27.34
C ILE A 91 -18.35 -0.43 28.73
N TYR A 92 -18.60 0.46 29.70
CA TYR A 92 -19.02 0.10 31.05
C TYR A 92 -20.39 -0.61 31.09
N ASP A 93 -21.36 -0.17 30.27
CA ASP A 93 -22.67 -0.83 30.15
C ASP A 93 -22.58 -2.19 29.44
N LEU A 94 -21.62 -2.35 28.52
CA LEU A 94 -21.37 -3.62 27.84
C LEU A 94 -20.62 -4.61 28.75
N LEU A 95 -19.70 -4.12 29.59
CA LEU A 95 -19.00 -4.90 30.61
C LEU A 95 -19.93 -5.39 31.73
N ALA A 96 -20.93 -4.59 32.10
CA ALA A 96 -21.94 -5.00 33.08
C ALA A 96 -22.77 -6.22 32.59
N LYS A 97 -22.94 -6.38 31.27
CA LYS A 97 -23.60 -7.55 30.66
C LYS A 97 -22.71 -8.82 30.58
N ILE A 98 -21.41 -8.72 30.90
CA ILE A 98 -20.40 -9.78 30.71
C ILE A 98 -20.20 -10.66 31.96
N TYR A 99 -20.66 -10.24 33.14
CA TYR A 99 -20.58 -11.05 34.37
C TYR A 99 -21.47 -12.31 34.26
N GLY A 100 -21.03 -13.33 33.51
CA GLY A 100 -21.68 -14.65 33.50
C GLY A 100 -21.35 -15.64 32.39
N SER A 101 -20.79 -15.28 31.22
CA SER A 101 -20.64 -16.29 30.15
C SER A 101 -19.51 -16.04 29.13
N SER A 102 -18.56 -16.98 29.07
CA SER A 102 -17.39 -16.94 28.18
C SER A 102 -17.74 -16.99 26.69
N SER A 103 -18.91 -17.51 26.32
CA SER A 103 -19.38 -17.58 24.92
C SER A 103 -19.95 -16.24 24.41
N GLN A 104 -20.35 -15.33 25.30
CA GLN A 104 -20.84 -14.00 24.94
C GLN A 104 -19.70 -13.04 24.60
N ILE A 105 -18.49 -13.28 25.11
CA ILE A 105 -17.32 -12.43 24.90
C ILE A 105 -16.96 -12.35 23.41
N LEU A 106 -16.96 -13.48 22.69
CA LEU A 106 -16.65 -13.49 21.24
C LEU A 106 -17.69 -12.70 20.43
N LYS A 107 -18.99 -12.86 20.73
CA LYS A 107 -20.06 -12.10 20.08
C LYS A 107 -19.97 -10.60 20.38
N ILE A 108 -19.54 -10.23 21.58
CA ILE A 108 -19.33 -8.83 21.95
C ILE A 108 -18.13 -8.23 21.22
N VAL A 109 -17.02 -8.97 21.11
CA VAL A 109 -15.84 -8.49 20.38
C VAL A 109 -16.17 -8.30 18.91
N GLU A 110 -16.92 -9.23 18.31
CA GLU A 110 -17.38 -9.11 16.93
C GLU A 110 -18.32 -7.91 16.73
N SER A 111 -19.25 -7.68 17.66
CA SER A 111 -20.17 -6.54 17.61
C SER A 111 -19.47 -5.19 17.87
N ILE A 112 -18.48 -5.15 18.77
CA ILE A 112 -17.65 -3.97 19.02
C ILE A 112 -16.73 -3.71 17.81
N ALA A 113 -16.12 -4.75 17.23
CA ALA A 113 -15.29 -4.62 16.04
C ALA A 113 -16.10 -4.16 14.82
N SER A 114 -17.33 -4.66 14.64
CA SER A 114 -18.20 -4.21 13.55
C SER A 114 -18.69 -2.78 13.77
N THR A 115 -19.04 -2.41 15.01
CA THR A 115 -19.48 -1.05 15.37
C THR A 115 -18.32 -0.06 15.25
N LEU A 116 -17.14 -0.40 15.76
CA LEU A 116 -15.91 0.38 15.58
C LEU A 116 -15.58 0.50 14.09
N GLY A 117 -15.63 -0.61 13.36
CA GLY A 117 -15.42 -0.63 11.91
C GLY A 117 -16.36 0.35 11.21
N LEU A 118 -17.66 0.31 11.51
CA LEU A 118 -18.66 1.19 10.91
C LEU A 118 -18.47 2.65 11.32
N LEU A 119 -18.22 2.92 12.61
CA LEU A 119 -18.07 4.26 13.16
C LEU A 119 -16.72 4.91 12.78
N THR A 120 -15.75 4.12 12.35
CA THR A 120 -14.46 4.60 11.87
C THR A 120 -14.48 4.76 10.36
N ILE A 121 -14.88 3.71 9.63
CA ILE A 121 -14.88 3.71 8.16
C ILE A 121 -15.95 4.66 7.61
N GLY A 122 -17.12 4.78 8.26
CA GLY A 122 -18.21 5.63 7.80
C GLY A 122 -17.83 7.11 7.71
N PRO A 123 -17.47 7.78 8.81
CA PRO A 123 -17.06 9.19 8.78
C PRO A 123 -15.82 9.45 7.92
N ILE A 124 -14.84 8.53 7.93
CA ILE A 124 -13.63 8.64 7.10
C ILE A 124 -13.99 8.55 5.61
N ALA A 125 -14.88 7.63 5.21
CA ALA A 125 -15.30 7.48 3.82
C ALA A 125 -16.07 8.73 3.33
N VAL A 126 -16.97 9.28 4.14
CA VAL A 126 -17.68 10.52 3.81
C VAL A 126 -16.70 11.70 3.66
N GLY A 127 -15.78 11.85 4.62
CA GLY A 127 -14.73 12.88 4.56
C GLY A 127 -13.82 12.73 3.33
N PHE A 128 -13.47 11.50 2.97
CA PHE A 128 -12.68 11.20 1.77
C PHE A 128 -13.43 11.60 0.49
N ILE A 129 -14.70 11.20 0.34
CA ILE A 129 -15.52 11.53 -0.83
C ILE A 129 -15.65 13.05 -0.98
N VAL A 130 -15.96 13.76 0.11
CA VAL A 130 -16.07 15.23 0.11
C VAL A 130 -14.72 15.87 -0.24
N GLY A 131 -13.63 15.36 0.33
CA GLY A 131 -12.26 15.82 0.03
C GLY A 131 -11.89 15.66 -1.45
N VAL A 132 -12.23 14.52 -2.05
CA VAL A 132 -12.03 14.26 -3.49
C VAL A 132 -12.84 15.24 -4.34
N ILE A 133 -14.10 15.48 -4.00
CA ILE A 133 -14.95 16.45 -4.73
C ILE A 133 -14.34 17.85 -4.65
N ILE A 134 -13.92 18.31 -3.47
CA ILE A 134 -13.30 19.64 -3.30
C ILE A 134 -11.99 19.73 -4.09
N ALA A 135 -11.15 18.71 -4.01
CA ALA A 135 -9.90 18.67 -4.75
C ALA A 135 -10.12 18.68 -6.27
N TRP A 136 -11.16 18.00 -6.76
CA TRP A 136 -11.51 17.99 -8.18
C TRP A 136 -12.09 19.32 -8.68
N VAL A 137 -12.81 20.05 -7.83
CA VAL A 137 -13.37 21.37 -8.18
C VAL A 137 -12.32 22.48 -8.14
N LYS A 138 -11.29 22.36 -7.28
CA LYS A 138 -10.23 23.38 -7.11
C LYS A 138 -8.93 23.08 -7.85
N GLY A 139 -8.70 21.83 -8.27
CA GLY A 139 -7.53 21.40 -9.04
C GLY A 139 -7.78 21.43 -10.53
#